data_AF-A0A7Y6NMA3-F1
#
_entry.id   AF-A0A7Y6NMA3-F1
#
_cell.length_a   1.000
_cell.length_b   1.000
_cell.length_c   1.000
_cell.angle_alpha   90.00
_cell.angle_beta   90.00
_cell.angle_gamma   90.00
#
_symmetry.space_group_name_H-M   'P 1'
#
loop_
_entity.id
_entity.type
_entity.pdbx_description
1 polymer ?
#
loop_
_entity_poly.entity_id
_entity_poly.type
_entity_poly.pdbx_seq_one_letter_code
_entity_poly.pdbx_strand_id
1 'polypeptide(L)'
;MAGAARTSFLKKCEADSAKSCDAQAADKKLAGAAKTSFLKKCNADAQPAAKSAQDKCDAQAADKKLAGAARNSFVKKCVADAG
;
A
#
# COMPACT_ATOMS: atom_id res chain seq x y z
N MET A 1 27.79 8.75 2.68
CA MET A 1 26.88 9.74 2.08
C MET A 1 25.81 9.02 1.23
N ALA A 2 24.73 8.49 1.84
CA ALA A 2 23.68 7.74 1.12
C ALA A 2 22.26 8.01 1.69
N GLY A 3 22.01 9.24 2.15
CA GLY A 3 20.77 9.61 2.86
C GLY A 3 19.79 10.51 2.09
N ALA A 4 20.23 11.24 1.06
CA ALA A 4 19.39 12.26 0.39
C ALA A 4 18.67 11.76 -0.88
N ALA A 5 19.19 10.72 -1.54
CA ALA A 5 18.61 10.19 -2.77
C ALA A 5 17.39 9.28 -2.53
N ARG A 6 17.31 8.62 -1.36
CA ARG A 6 16.23 7.67 -1.06
C ARG A 6 14.92 8.39 -0.73
N THR A 7 14.96 9.45 0.07
CA THR A 7 13.75 10.23 0.45
C THR A 7 13.13 10.96 -0.73
N SER A 8 13.95 11.39 -1.69
CA SER A 8 13.50 12.04 -2.94
C SER A 8 12.69 11.09 -3.82
N PHE A 9 13.10 9.82 -3.90
CA PHE A 9 12.36 8.79 -4.64
C PHE A 9 11.07 8.38 -3.93
N LEU A 10 11.06 8.29 -2.59
CA LEU A 10 9.84 8.00 -1.83
C LEU A 10 8.78 9.11 -1.97
N LYS A 11 9.18 10.39 -1.86
CA LYS A 11 8.26 11.53 -2.00
C LYS A 11 7.66 11.62 -3.42
N LYS A 12 8.47 11.30 -4.43
CA LYS A 12 8.03 11.20 -5.83
C LYS A 12 7.10 10.01 -6.05
N CYS A 13 7.36 8.88 -5.39
CA CYS A 13 6.55 7.66 -5.47
C CYS A 13 5.21 7.78 -4.72
N GLU A 14 5.16 8.46 -3.56
CA GLU A 14 3.90 8.81 -2.88
C GLU A 14 3.01 9.71 -3.74
N ALA A 15 3.62 10.71 -4.40
CA ALA A 15 2.89 11.58 -5.32
C ALA A 15 2.40 10.84 -6.57
N ASP A 16 3.15 9.85 -7.05
CA ASP A 16 2.79 9.02 -8.20
C ASP A 16 1.67 8.03 -7.86
N SER A 17 1.70 7.43 -6.67
CA SER A 17 0.60 6.63 -6.12
C SER A 17 -0.67 7.44 -5.94
N ALA A 18 -0.58 8.64 -5.36
CA ALA A 18 -1.75 9.51 -5.21
C ALA A 18 -2.32 9.95 -6.58
N LYS A 19 -1.47 10.22 -7.56
CA LYS A 19 -1.90 10.52 -8.94
C LYS A 19 -2.50 9.31 -9.65
N SER A 20 -1.95 8.13 -9.46
CA SER A 20 -2.47 6.88 -10.02
C SER A 20 -3.83 6.53 -9.42
N CYS A 21 -4.06 6.84 -8.15
CA CYS A 21 -5.36 6.71 -7.51
C CYS A 21 -6.41 7.70 -8.01
N ASP A 22 -6.02 8.97 -8.24
CA ASP A 22 -6.92 9.97 -8.79
C ASP A 22 -7.27 9.70 -10.26
N ALA A 23 -6.29 9.25 -11.05
CA ALA A 23 -6.50 8.81 -12.42
C ALA A 23 -7.45 7.60 -12.51
N GLN A 24 -7.28 6.59 -11.66
CA GLN A 24 -8.20 5.45 -11.60
C GLN A 24 -9.61 5.85 -11.13
N ALA A 25 -9.72 6.78 -10.20
CA ALA A 25 -11.00 7.30 -9.75
C ALA A 25 -11.72 8.08 -10.86
N ALA A 26 -10.97 8.87 -11.63
CA ALA A 26 -11.46 9.64 -12.77
C ALA A 26 -11.85 8.73 -13.95
N ASP A 27 -11.07 7.69 -14.24
CA ASP A 27 -11.33 6.68 -15.26
C ASP A 27 -12.65 5.92 -14.97
N LYS A 28 -12.86 5.55 -13.70
CA LYS A 28 -14.12 4.95 -13.24
C LYS A 28 -15.28 5.95 -13.11
N LYS A 29 -15.10 7.22 -13.48
CA LYS A 29 -16.07 8.33 -13.28
C LYS A 29 -16.66 8.37 -11.87
N LEU A 30 -15.86 8.03 -10.86
CA LEU A 30 -16.30 8.11 -9.48
C LEU A 30 -16.40 9.60 -9.10
N ALA A 31 -17.62 10.03 -8.74
CA ALA A 31 -17.90 11.40 -8.33
C ALA A 31 -18.35 11.46 -6.86
N GLY A 32 -18.16 12.61 -6.22
CA GLY A 32 -18.59 12.86 -4.84
C GLY A 32 -17.98 11.87 -3.83
N ALA A 33 -18.82 11.35 -2.94
CA ALA A 33 -18.40 10.43 -1.86
C ALA A 33 -17.74 9.14 -2.37
N ALA A 34 -18.09 8.68 -3.58
CA ALA A 34 -17.48 7.51 -4.21
C ALA A 34 -16.02 7.77 -4.59
N LYS A 35 -15.71 8.98 -5.11
CA LYS A 35 -14.34 9.40 -5.40
C LYS A 35 -13.50 9.46 -4.13
N THR A 36 -14.03 10.08 -3.07
CA THR A 36 -13.31 10.23 -1.80
C THR A 36 -13.02 8.89 -1.12
N SER A 37 -14.00 7.98 -1.14
CA SER A 37 -13.83 6.64 -0.56
C SER A 37 -12.82 5.82 -1.35
N PHE A 38 -12.87 5.89 -2.69
CA PHE A 38 -11.92 5.21 -3.57
C PHE A 38 -10.51 5.80 -3.43
N LEU A 39 -10.36 7.12 -3.40
CA LEU A 39 -9.08 7.77 -3.17
C LEU A 39 -8.47 7.40 -1.81
N LYS A 40 -9.29 7.34 -0.73
CA LYS A 40 -8.82 6.89 0.59
C LYS A 40 -8.38 5.43 0.57
N LYS A 41 -9.17 4.54 -0.05
CA LYS A 41 -8.84 3.11 -0.17
C LYS A 41 -7.58 2.91 -1.02
N CYS A 42 -7.51 3.63 -2.13
CA CYS A 42 -6.41 3.55 -3.07
C CYS A 42 -5.15 4.18 -2.47
N ASN A 43 -5.20 5.29 -1.73
CA ASN A 43 -4.01 5.79 -1.03
C ASN A 43 -3.53 4.81 0.05
N ALA A 44 -4.45 4.16 0.77
CA ALA A 44 -4.10 3.14 1.76
C ALA A 44 -3.46 1.91 1.10
N ASP A 45 -3.93 1.51 -0.08
CA ASP A 45 -3.37 0.39 -0.87
C ASP A 45 -2.07 0.77 -1.59
N ALA A 46 -1.99 2.01 -2.06
CA ALA A 46 -0.90 2.57 -2.85
C ALA A 46 0.22 3.15 -1.99
N GLN A 47 0.15 3.09 -0.67
CA GLN A 47 1.31 3.31 0.19
C GLN A 47 2.38 2.30 -0.21
N PRO A 48 3.48 2.71 -0.87
CA PRO A 48 4.49 1.78 -1.33
C PRO A 48 5.17 1.08 -0.14
N ALA A 49 5.18 1.72 1.04
CA ALA A 49 5.58 1.12 2.31
C ALA A 49 4.66 -0.02 2.72
N ALA A 50 3.33 0.16 2.61
CA ALA A 50 2.35 -0.87 2.96
C ALA A 50 2.38 -2.04 1.97
N LYS A 51 2.54 -1.79 0.66
CA LYS A 51 2.64 -2.88 -0.32
C LYS A 51 3.97 -3.65 -0.22
N SER A 52 5.08 -2.93 0.01
CA SER A 52 6.38 -3.56 0.27
C SER A 52 6.40 -4.35 1.57
N ALA A 53 5.73 -3.84 2.61
CA ALA A 53 5.51 -4.56 3.86
C ALA A 53 4.61 -5.76 3.61
N GLN A 54 3.51 -5.62 2.87
CA GLN A 54 2.56 -6.70 2.62
C GLN A 54 3.20 -7.85 1.84
N ASP A 55 3.97 -7.59 0.79
CA ASP A 55 4.76 -8.60 0.08
C ASP A 55 5.76 -9.32 1.00
N LYS A 56 6.48 -8.58 1.87
CA LYS A 56 7.40 -9.17 2.85
C LYS A 56 6.68 -10.02 3.90
N CYS A 57 5.55 -9.52 4.40
CA CYS A 57 4.72 -10.18 5.40
C CYS A 57 4.04 -11.42 4.82
N ASP A 58 3.66 -11.39 3.55
CA ASP A 58 3.07 -12.51 2.84
C ASP A 58 4.11 -13.61 2.56
N ALA A 59 5.33 -13.23 2.18
CA ALA A 59 6.45 -14.16 2.07
C ALA A 59 6.80 -14.82 3.41
N GLN A 60 6.83 -14.06 4.51
CA GLN A 60 7.03 -14.62 5.85
C GLN A 60 5.88 -15.53 6.29
N ALA A 61 4.64 -15.20 5.93
CA ALA A 61 3.50 -16.06 6.21
C ALA A 61 3.58 -17.37 5.41
N ALA A 62 4.01 -17.31 4.15
CA ALA A 62 4.20 -18.47 3.29
C ALA A 62 5.37 -19.36 3.77
N ASP A 63 6.47 -18.77 4.22
CA ASP A 63 7.61 -19.46 4.83
C ASP A 63 7.20 -20.21 6.10
N LYS A 64 6.37 -19.56 6.94
CA LYS A 64 5.73 -20.18 8.11
C LYS A 64 4.59 -21.15 7.77
N LYS A 65 4.32 -21.40 6.48
CA LYS A 65 3.20 -22.22 5.96
C LYS A 65 1.84 -21.84 6.58
N LEU A 66 1.66 -20.57 6.89
CA LEU A 66 0.39 -20.06 7.39
C LEU A 66 -0.62 -20.08 6.24
N ALA A 67 -1.76 -20.72 6.47
CA ALA A 67 -2.86 -20.81 5.52
C ALA A 67 -4.15 -20.24 6.13
N GLY A 68 -5.08 -19.83 5.25
CA GLY A 68 -6.40 -19.34 5.65
C GLY A 68 -6.35 -18.13 6.60
N ALA A 69 -7.11 -18.21 7.70
CA ALA A 69 -7.21 -17.12 8.67
C ALA A 69 -5.88 -16.77 9.37
N ALA A 70 -4.98 -17.75 9.54
CA ALA A 70 -3.70 -17.55 10.20
C ALA A 70 -2.77 -16.67 9.36
N ARG A 71 -2.73 -16.88 8.03
CA ARG A 71 -2.00 -16.00 7.09
C ARG A 71 -2.53 -14.58 7.14
N ASN A 72 -3.86 -14.42 7.06
CA ASN A 72 -4.47 -13.09 7.05
C ASN A 72 -4.20 -12.30 8.34
N SER A 73 -4.26 -12.97 9.50
CA SER A 73 -3.96 -12.35 10.79
C SER A 73 -2.49 -11.98 10.93
N PHE A 74 -1.58 -12.84 10.45
CA PHE A 74 -0.14 -12.58 10.46
C PHE A 74 0.22 -11.42 9.54
N VAL A 75 -0.25 -11.43 8.28
CA VAL A 75 0.04 -10.37 7.31
C VAL A 75 -0.48 -9.03 7.82
N LYS A 76 -1.72 -8.96 8.34
CA LYS A 76 -2.26 -7.72 8.93
C LYS A 76 -1.41 -7.19 10.08
N LYS A 77 -0.94 -8.08 10.97
CA LYS A 77 -0.13 -7.69 12.13
C LYS A 77 1.27 -7.26 11.71
N CYS A 78 1.85 -7.93 10.74
CA CYS A 78 3.17 -7.63 10.19
C CYS A 78 3.17 -6.31 9.41
N VAL A 79 2.13 -6.01 8.61
CA VAL A 79 2.01 -4.73 7.90
C VAL A 79 1.77 -3.58 8.87
N ALA A 80 1.03 -3.81 9.96
CA ALA A 80 0.83 -2.82 11.01
C ALA A 80 2.10 -2.53 11.84
N ASP A 81 3.00 -3.51 11.99
CA ASP A 81 4.29 -3.35 12.70
C ASP A 81 5.36 -2.71 11.81
N ALA A 82 5.26 -2.88 10.49
CA ALA A 82 6.19 -2.34 9.51
C ALA A 82 5.92 -0.88 9.10
N GLY A 83 4.81 -0.29 9.57
CA GLY A 83 4.34 1.07 9.24
C GLY A 83 4.73 2.12 10.25
#